data_AF-A0A6L5ESZ1-F1
#
_entry.id   AF-A0A6L5ESZ1-F1
#
_cell.length_a   1.000
_cell.length_b   1.000
_cell.length_c   1.000
_cell.angle_alpha   90.00
_cell.angle_beta   90.00
_cell.angle_gamma   90.00
#
_symmetry.space_group_name_H-M   'P 1'
#
loop_
_entity.id
_entity.type
_entity.pdbx_description
1 polymer ?
#
loop_
_entity_poly.entity_id
_entity_poly.type
_entity_poly.pdbx_seq_one_letter_code
_entity_poly.pdbx_strand_id
1 'polypeptide(L)'
;MAWLLVTPSEPPVLLPVGALVVAVCLAQRRWRGAVLVAVAPLLAVALNTWALKPAFDRMSEGHLVYPSGHTVSIVAVCAMVVLLARPGVARWVAAVAGGLVSLGVGVGLVVLGFHYPTDVLGGAAFALTVVPLVALALRRG
;
A
#
# COMPACT_ATOMS: atom_id res chain seq x y z
N MET A 1 -19.17 4.57 12.41
CA MET A 1 -18.18 5.64 12.16
C MET A 1 -16.81 5.09 11.75
N ALA A 2 -16.24 4.10 12.47
CA ALA A 2 -14.90 3.54 12.16
C ALA A 2 -14.74 2.90 10.76
N TRP A 3 -15.82 2.40 10.16
CA TRP A 3 -15.79 1.86 8.78
C TRP A 3 -15.25 2.86 7.74
N LEU A 4 -15.55 4.16 7.90
CA LEU A 4 -15.02 5.21 7.02
C LEU A 4 -13.49 5.33 7.06
N LEU A 5 -12.85 4.84 8.12
CA LEU A 5 -11.39 4.82 8.21
C LEU A 5 -10.79 3.68 7.37
N VAL A 6 -11.53 2.58 7.15
CA VAL A 6 -11.05 1.41 6.39
C VAL A 6 -11.35 1.53 4.90
N THR A 7 -12.41 2.24 4.52
CA THR A 7 -12.82 2.43 3.11
C THR A 7 -11.69 2.85 2.16
N PRO A 8 -10.68 3.67 2.52
CA PRO A 8 -9.60 4.02 1.60
C PRO A 8 -8.76 2.82 1.15
N SER A 9 -8.73 1.75 1.94
CA SER A 9 -7.96 0.53 1.65
C SER A 9 -8.73 -0.50 0.82
N GLU A 10 -9.99 -0.23 0.51
CA GLU A 10 -10.85 -1.15 -0.25
C GLU A 10 -10.50 -1.13 -1.75
N PRO A 11 -10.58 -2.28 -2.46
CA PRO A 11 -10.27 -2.37 -3.88
C PRO A 11 -11.02 -1.37 -4.78
N PRO A 12 -12.33 -1.08 -4.57
CA PRO A 12 -13.04 -0.08 -5.35
C PRO A 12 -12.47 1.33 -5.26
N VAL A 13 -11.68 1.65 -4.23
CA VAL A 13 -10.99 2.94 -4.08
C VAL A 13 -9.57 2.87 -4.65
N LEU A 14 -8.82 1.82 -4.30
CA LEU A 14 -7.42 1.71 -4.69
C LEU A 14 -7.23 1.48 -6.20
N LEU A 15 -8.08 0.67 -6.83
CA LEU A 15 -7.94 0.33 -8.25
C LEU A 15 -8.14 1.55 -9.18
N PRO A 16 -9.19 2.38 -9.02
CA PRO A 16 -9.33 3.60 -9.82
C PRO A 16 -8.18 4.60 -9.59
N VAL A 17 -7.69 4.76 -8.36
CA VAL A 17 -6.55 5.62 -8.06
C VAL A 17 -5.30 5.11 -8.79
N GLY A 18 -5.01 3.82 -8.71
CA GLY A 18 -3.89 3.20 -9.44
C GLY A 18 -4.02 3.40 -10.96
N ALA A 19 -5.19 3.09 -11.52
CA ALA A 19 -5.46 3.24 -12.96
C ALA A 19 -5.28 4.69 -13.44
N LEU A 20 -5.78 5.66 -12.68
CA LEU A 20 -5.64 7.08 -12.98
C LEU A 20 -4.16 7.50 -12.97
N VAL A 21 -3.38 7.06 -11.97
CA VAL A 21 -1.96 7.40 -11.89
C VAL A 21 -1.16 6.73 -13.01
N VAL A 22 -1.49 5.49 -13.40
CA VAL A 22 -0.93 4.85 -14.60
C VAL A 22 -1.21 5.70 -15.84
N ALA A 23 -2.48 6.05 -16.08
CA ALA A 23 -2.87 6.84 -17.24
C ALA A 23 -2.14 8.19 -17.31
N VAL A 24 -2.02 8.90 -16.18
CA VAL A 24 -1.26 10.16 -16.07
C VAL A 24 0.23 9.94 -16.37
N CYS A 25 0.83 8.87 -15.86
CA CYS A 25 2.24 8.55 -16.16
C CYS A 25 2.45 8.25 -17.65
N LEU A 26 1.54 7.50 -18.28
CA LEU A 26 1.59 7.19 -19.70
C LEU A 26 1.44 8.45 -20.56
N ALA A 27 0.47 9.32 -20.24
CA ALA A 27 0.26 10.60 -20.92
C ALA A 27 1.50 11.51 -20.82
N GLN A 28 2.21 11.48 -19.69
CA GLN A 28 3.45 12.23 -19.48
C GLN A 28 4.71 11.50 -20.02
N ARG A 29 4.56 10.35 -20.68
CA ARG A 29 5.66 9.48 -21.16
C ARG A 29 6.63 9.04 -20.05
N ARG A 30 6.16 9.00 -18.80
CA ARG A 30 6.92 8.54 -17.63
C ARG A 30 6.78 7.03 -17.48
N TRP A 31 7.31 6.27 -18.43
CA TRP A 31 7.17 4.81 -18.51
C TRP A 31 7.57 4.08 -17.23
N ARG A 32 8.72 4.42 -16.65
CA ARG A 32 9.18 3.85 -15.37
C ARG A 32 8.19 4.10 -14.23
N GLY A 33 7.54 5.27 -14.22
CA GLY A 33 6.50 5.61 -13.25
C GLY A 33 5.23 4.77 -13.46
N ALA A 34 4.80 4.57 -14.71
CA ALA A 34 3.66 3.73 -15.02
C ALA A 34 3.90 2.26 -14.60
N VAL A 35 5.09 1.72 -14.87
CA VAL A 35 5.48 0.37 -14.44
C VAL A 35 5.51 0.27 -12.91
N LEU A 36 6.09 1.25 -12.22
CA LEU A 36 6.11 1.27 -10.76
C LEU A 36 4.69 1.17 -10.17
N VAL A 37 3.75 1.94 -10.73
CA VAL A 37 2.36 1.99 -10.25
C VAL A 37 1.63 0.69 -10.51
N ALA A 38 1.82 0.11 -11.69
CA ALA A 38 1.19 -1.14 -12.07
C ALA A 38 1.75 -2.34 -11.28
N VAL A 39 3.05 -2.34 -10.97
CA VAL A 39 3.72 -3.53 -10.43
C VAL A 39 3.84 -3.50 -8.91
N ALA A 40 4.25 -2.40 -8.29
CA ALA A 40 4.66 -2.42 -6.89
C ALA A 40 3.53 -2.77 -5.90
N PRO A 41 2.32 -2.18 -5.97
CA PRO A 41 1.23 -2.55 -5.08
C PRO A 41 0.76 -3.99 -5.30
N LEU A 42 0.67 -4.44 -6.56
CA LEU A 42 0.26 -5.81 -6.90
C LEU A 42 1.27 -6.82 -6.38
N LEU A 43 2.57 -6.55 -6.56
CA LEU A 43 3.62 -7.43 -6.06
C LEU A 43 3.62 -7.49 -4.53
N ALA A 44 3.45 -6.37 -3.84
CA ALA A 44 3.36 -6.34 -2.39
C ALA A 44 2.15 -7.18 -1.89
N VAL A 45 0.98 -7.00 -2.48
CA VAL A 45 -0.21 -7.79 -2.12
C VAL A 45 -0.04 -9.28 -2.44
N ALA A 46 0.55 -9.60 -3.60
CA ALA A 46 0.78 -10.99 -4.00
C ALA A 46 1.76 -11.69 -3.06
N LEU A 47 2.92 -11.07 -2.77
CA LEU A 47 3.90 -11.64 -1.84
C LEU A 47 3.33 -11.74 -0.41
N ASN A 48 2.54 -10.77 0.02
CA ASN A 48 1.86 -10.85 1.31
C ASN A 48 0.92 -12.07 1.36
N THR A 49 0.10 -12.23 0.33
CA THR A 49 -0.96 -13.26 0.28
C THR A 49 -0.40 -14.66 0.12
N TRP A 50 0.58 -14.83 -0.76
CA TRP A 50 1.04 -16.15 -1.20
C TRP A 50 2.35 -16.59 -0.54
N ALA A 51 3.11 -15.68 0.07
CA ALA A 51 4.36 -16.02 0.75
C ALA A 51 4.29 -15.73 2.25
N LEU A 52 4.02 -14.48 2.66
CA LEU A 52 4.09 -14.12 4.08
C LEU A 52 2.98 -14.75 4.90
N LYS A 53 1.72 -14.66 4.44
CA LYS A 53 0.59 -15.23 5.16
C LYS A 53 0.80 -16.73 5.47
N PRO A 54 1.11 -17.60 4.48
CA PRO A 54 1.42 -19.00 4.77
C PRO A 54 2.67 -19.20 5.63
N ALA A 55 3.69 -18.37 5.48
CA ALA A 55 4.94 -18.51 6.25
C ALA A 55 4.76 -18.20 7.74
N PHE A 56 3.91 -17.25 8.10
CA PHE A 56 3.63 -16.90 9.49
C PHE A 56 2.47 -17.70 10.10
N ASP A 57 1.56 -18.22 9.26
CA ASP A 57 0.42 -19.07 9.63
C ASP A 57 -0.46 -18.53 10.77
N ARG A 58 -0.55 -17.20 10.89
CA ARG A 58 -1.37 -16.56 11.93
C ARG A 58 -2.83 -16.58 11.51
N MET A 59 -3.61 -17.43 12.16
CA MET A 59 -5.04 -17.59 11.91
C MET A 59 -5.91 -16.74 12.83
N SER A 60 -6.99 -16.19 12.28
CA SER A 60 -8.13 -15.65 13.02
C SER A 60 -9.40 -15.91 12.23
N GLU A 61 -10.46 -16.37 12.91
CA GLU A 61 -11.76 -16.68 12.28
C GLU A 61 -11.67 -17.54 10.99
N GLY A 62 -10.72 -18.49 10.95
CA GLY A 62 -10.55 -19.38 9.81
C GLY A 62 -9.75 -18.80 8.63
N HIS A 63 -9.16 -17.61 8.78
CA HIS A 63 -8.36 -16.96 7.73
C HIS A 63 -6.99 -16.48 8.23
N LEU A 64 -6.01 -16.44 7.32
CA LEU A 64 -4.68 -15.91 7.59
C LEU A 64 -4.73 -14.37 7.69
N VAL A 65 -4.38 -13.84 8.86
CA VAL A 65 -4.51 -12.41 9.19
C VAL A 65 -3.20 -11.63 9.21
N TYR A 66 -2.06 -12.29 9.46
CA TYR A 66 -0.76 -11.62 9.46
C TYR A 66 0.03 -11.90 8.17
N PRO A 67 0.62 -10.87 7.53
CA PRO A 67 0.38 -9.44 7.75
C PRO A 67 -0.95 -8.94 7.15
N SER A 68 -1.44 -7.79 7.61
CA SER A 68 -2.72 -7.21 7.17
C SER A 68 -2.69 -6.80 5.69
N GLY A 69 -3.60 -7.38 4.89
CA GLY A 69 -3.73 -7.09 3.45
C GLY A 69 -4.21 -5.67 3.14
N HIS A 70 -5.21 -5.17 3.88
CA HIS A 70 -5.68 -3.78 3.78
C HIS A 70 -4.54 -2.79 4.06
N THR A 71 -3.72 -3.08 5.07
CA THR A 71 -2.58 -2.23 5.42
C THR A 71 -1.49 -2.27 4.35
N VAL A 72 -1.11 -3.46 3.85
CA VAL A 72 -0.15 -3.59 2.74
C VAL A 72 -0.61 -2.79 1.52
N SER A 73 -1.89 -2.89 1.17
CA SER A 73 -2.44 -2.26 -0.03
C SER A 73 -2.42 -0.73 0.05
N ILE A 74 -2.95 -0.15 1.14
CA ILE A 74 -3.00 1.32 1.28
C ILE A 74 -1.59 1.91 1.43
N VAL A 75 -0.72 1.30 2.23
CA VAL A 75 0.64 1.79 2.46
C VAL A 75 1.45 1.71 1.17
N ALA A 76 1.28 0.65 0.37
CA ALA A 76 1.96 0.53 -0.92
C ALA A 76 1.55 1.63 -1.90
N VAL A 77 0.25 1.91 -2.00
CA VAL A 77 -0.28 3.00 -2.85
C VAL A 77 0.19 4.37 -2.36
N CYS A 78 0.16 4.64 -1.06
CA CYS A 78 0.66 5.89 -0.50
C CYS A 78 2.17 6.07 -0.74
N ALA A 79 2.99 5.03 -0.50
CA ALA A 79 4.43 5.06 -0.73
C ALA A 79 4.76 5.32 -2.22
N MET A 80 4.01 4.69 -3.13
CA MET A 80 4.12 4.93 -4.57
C MET A 80 3.84 6.40 -4.93
N VAL A 81 2.76 7.00 -4.40
CA VAL A 81 2.43 8.42 -4.63
C VAL A 81 3.56 9.32 -4.13
N VAL A 82 4.12 9.05 -2.95
CA VAL A 82 5.27 9.79 -2.41
C VAL A 82 6.50 9.72 -3.33
N LEU A 83 6.79 8.53 -3.88
CA LEU A 83 7.93 8.34 -4.78
C LEU A 83 7.74 9.04 -6.13
N LEU A 84 6.51 9.15 -6.62
CA LEU A 84 6.19 9.85 -7.88
C LEU A 84 6.10 11.37 -7.74
N ALA A 85 5.84 11.86 -6.53
CA ALA A 85 5.72 13.28 -6.22
C ALA A 85 7.04 14.03 -6.47
N ARG A 86 6.89 15.28 -6.95
CA ARG A 86 8.03 16.20 -7.16
C ARG A 86 8.75 16.44 -5.82
N PRO A 87 10.10 16.47 -5.81
CA PRO A 87 10.87 16.82 -4.61
C PRO A 87 10.41 18.17 -4.01
N GLY A 88 10.52 18.32 -2.69
CA GLY A 88 10.08 19.51 -1.96
C GLY A 88 8.68 19.36 -1.38
N VAL A 89 7.90 20.44 -1.38
CA VAL A 89 6.61 20.54 -0.70
C VAL A 89 5.62 19.45 -1.16
N ALA A 90 5.55 19.17 -2.46
CA ALA A 90 4.61 18.17 -2.99
C ALA A 90 4.87 16.76 -2.41
N ARG A 91 6.14 16.34 -2.31
CA ARG A 91 6.51 15.06 -1.70
C ARG A 91 6.21 15.05 -0.20
N TRP A 92 6.51 16.15 0.49
CA TRP A 92 6.20 16.28 1.92
C TRP A 92 4.70 16.17 2.20
N VAL A 93 3.87 16.90 1.45
CA VAL A 93 2.41 16.83 1.55
C VAL A 93 1.92 15.41 1.26
N ALA A 94 2.43 14.76 0.21
CA ALA A 94 2.07 13.38 -0.11
C ALA A 94 2.46 12.41 1.02
N ALA A 95 3.61 12.59 1.65
CA ALA A 95 4.08 11.74 2.73
C ALA A 95 3.23 11.91 4.00
N VAL A 96 2.91 13.15 4.37
CA VAL A 96 2.05 13.45 5.52
C VAL A 96 0.64 12.94 5.27
N ALA A 97 0.02 13.28 4.14
CA ALA A 97 -1.33 12.84 3.81
C ALA A 97 -1.42 11.31 3.71
N GLY A 98 -0.47 10.67 3.02
CA GLY A 98 -0.43 9.21 2.91
C GLY A 98 -0.19 8.51 4.25
N GLY A 99 0.66 9.09 5.11
CA GLY A 99 0.87 8.61 6.47
C GLY A 99 -0.39 8.70 7.32
N LEU A 100 -1.10 9.83 7.27
CA LEU A 100 -2.36 10.02 8.00
C LEU A 100 -3.46 9.07 7.52
N VAL A 101 -3.61 8.88 6.20
CA VAL A 101 -4.58 7.92 5.65
C VAL A 101 -4.25 6.50 6.06
N SER A 102 -2.98 6.10 5.95
CA SER A 102 -2.52 4.76 6.35
C SER A 102 -2.70 4.51 7.85
N LEU A 103 -2.40 5.51 8.68
CA LEU A 103 -2.64 5.46 10.12
C LEU A 103 -4.13 5.35 10.44
N GLY A 104 -4.97 6.13 9.77
CA GLY A 104 -6.42 6.06 9.89
C GLY A 104 -6.96 4.67 9.59
N VAL A 105 -6.56 4.08 8.46
CA VAL A 105 -6.90 2.69 8.11
C VAL A 105 -6.43 1.73 9.18
N GLY A 106 -5.17 1.81 9.61
CA GLY A 106 -4.61 0.93 10.65
C GLY A 106 -5.40 1.00 11.96
N VAL A 107 -5.74 2.20 12.43
CA VAL A 107 -6.58 2.41 13.62
C VAL A 107 -7.97 1.85 13.40
N GLY A 108 -8.58 2.09 12.23
CA GLY A 108 -9.90 1.56 11.88
C GLY A 108 -9.95 0.03 11.94
N LEU A 109 -8.95 -0.65 11.40
CA LEU A 109 -8.84 -2.11 11.40
C LEU A 109 -8.72 -2.67 12.83
N VAL A 110 -7.97 -2.01 13.71
CA VAL A 110 -7.82 -2.42 15.11
C VAL A 110 -9.11 -2.16 15.90
N VAL A 111 -9.72 -0.99 15.75
CA VAL A 111 -10.95 -0.61 16.47
C VAL A 111 -12.13 -1.49 16.06
N LEU A 112 -12.20 -1.89 14.80
CA LEU A 112 -13.24 -2.81 14.29
C LEU A 112 -12.96 -4.29 14.63
N GLY A 113 -11.80 -4.61 15.20
CA GLY A 113 -11.43 -5.96 15.60
C GLY A 113 -10.96 -6.87 14.45
N PHE A 114 -10.68 -6.32 13.26
CA PHE A 114 -10.20 -7.11 12.12
C PHE A 114 -8.74 -7.55 12.24
N HIS A 115 -7.94 -6.75 12.94
CA HIS A 115 -6.50 -6.99 13.04
C HIS A 115 -5.94 -6.57 14.39
N TYR A 116 -4.91 -7.28 14.84
CA TYR A 116 -4.07 -6.80 15.92
C TYR A 116 -3.16 -5.66 15.43
N PRO A 117 -2.71 -4.76 16.33
CA PRO A 117 -1.74 -3.72 15.97
C PRO A 117 -0.48 -4.27 15.29
N THR A 118 -0.05 -5.48 15.65
CA THR A 118 1.10 -6.14 15.03
C THR A 118 0.85 -6.53 13.57
N ASP A 119 -0.37 -6.90 13.19
CA ASP A 119 -0.71 -7.22 11.79
C ASP A 119 -0.64 -5.98 10.91
N VAL A 120 -1.07 -4.84 11.45
CA VAL A 120 -0.98 -3.52 10.80
C VAL A 120 0.48 -3.10 10.66
N LEU A 121 1.26 -3.14 11.74
CA LEU A 121 2.68 -2.78 11.71
C LEU A 121 3.49 -3.66 10.74
N GLY A 122 3.22 -4.97 10.74
CA GLY A 122 3.84 -5.91 9.80
C GLY A 122 3.49 -5.59 8.35
N GLY A 123 2.22 -5.31 8.05
CA GLY A 123 1.78 -4.93 6.71
C GLY A 123 2.41 -3.62 6.24
N ALA A 124 2.49 -2.61 7.12
CA ALA A 124 3.11 -1.33 6.81
C ALA A 124 4.61 -1.46 6.55
N ALA A 125 5.34 -2.17 7.42
CA ALA A 125 6.78 -2.41 7.25
C ALA A 125 7.09 -3.15 5.96
N PHE A 126 6.27 -4.17 5.63
CA PHE A 126 6.44 -4.93 4.41
C PHE A 126 6.22 -4.08 3.15
N ALA A 127 5.13 -3.31 3.09
CA ALA A 127 4.86 -2.41 1.95
C ALA A 127 5.94 -1.33 1.78
N LEU A 128 6.40 -0.73 2.89
CA LEU A 128 7.50 0.25 2.90
C LEU A 128 8.86 -0.35 2.52
N THR A 129 8.98 -1.68 2.49
CA THR A 129 10.18 -2.37 2.00
C THR A 129 10.05 -2.70 0.51
N VAL A 130 8.95 -3.35 0.11
CA VAL A 130 8.76 -3.82 -1.27
C VAL A 130 8.70 -2.67 -2.27
N VAL A 131 7.93 -1.61 -1.98
CA VAL A 131 7.70 -0.53 -2.95
C VAL A 131 9.00 0.22 -3.30
N PRO A 132 9.84 0.65 -2.33
CA PRO A 132 11.13 1.24 -2.66
C PRO A 132 12.09 0.29 -3.39
N LEU A 133 12.07 -1.02 -3.07
CA LEU A 133 12.90 -2.00 -3.78
C LEU A 133 12.51 -2.13 -5.25
N VAL A 134 11.20 -2.18 -5.55
CA VAL A 134 10.72 -2.18 -6.94
C VAL A 134 11.13 -0.87 -7.64
N ALA A 135 10.94 0.27 -6.99
CA ALA A 135 11.36 1.56 -7.54
C ALA A 135 12.87 1.61 -7.81
N LEU A 136 13.68 1.03 -6.94
CA LEU A 136 15.13 0.95 -7.09
C LEU A 136 15.53 0.02 -8.24
N ALA A 137 14.87 -1.13 -8.38
CA ALA A 137 15.10 -2.04 -9.49
C ALA A 137 14.82 -1.37 -10.85
N LEU A 138 13.72 -0.60 -10.95
CA LEU A 138 13.35 0.14 -12.15
C LEU A 138 14.28 1.32 -12.49
N ARG A 139 15.11 1.78 -11.55
CA ARG A 139 16.13 2.82 -11.80
C ARG A 139 17.44 2.25 -12.35
N ARG A 140 17.70 0.96 -12.12
CA ARG A 140 18.94 0.29 -12.52
C ARG A 140 18.87 -0.37 -13.90
N GLY A 141 17.69 -0.39 -14.52
CA GLY A 141 17.46 -0.76 -15.93
C GLY A 141 17.14 0.45 -16.79
#